data_AF-A0A8H3XI53-F1
#
_entry.id   AF-A0A8H3XI53-F1
#
_cell.length_a   1.000
_cell.length_b   1.000
_cell.length_c   1.000
_cell.angle_alpha   90.00
_cell.angle_beta   90.00
_cell.angle_gamma   90.00
#
_symmetry.space_group_name_H-M   'P 1'
#
loop_
_entity.id
_entity.type
_entity.pdbx_description
1 polymer ?
#
loop_
_entity_poly.entity_id
_entity_poly.type
_entity_poly.pdbx_seq_one_letter_code
_entity_poly.pdbx_strand_id
1 'polypeptide(L)'
;MEKFIIQANRAKSILEVSNISTDSNFIRQEPFLYKLHEEDKDYKCVLELFLSSWKHSDKPVPMVVSIWKIYCGKDLISRYERYRKEVGNECRLFHGTKTTCPIGFESGELCIEGSCSICCIIKEGYKLKYAKAGLFGKGIYFSTTSSKCDNFNVNLLEKHNGINYKTMLMNSVALGKIYKPSENNFSLTNPPPGYDSVCGDPNTVKNLKDLKHDEIIVYNEDASIPQFLIVYQPRLNFKFEKVVIGSVLLVRIANAYKLKALTPIFRDIKELP
;
A
#
# COMPACT_ATOMS: atom_id res chain seq x y z
N MET A 1 21.08 -2.83 -15.96
CA MET A 1 21.10 -1.37 -15.68
C MET A 1 20.02 -0.63 -16.47
N GLU A 2 19.78 -0.97 -17.75
CA GLU A 2 18.79 -0.29 -18.61
C GLU A 2 17.32 -0.55 -18.28
N LYS A 3 16.95 -1.70 -17.70
CA LYS A 3 15.53 -2.01 -17.40
C LYS A 3 14.92 -1.20 -16.26
N PHE A 4 15.72 -0.77 -15.27
CA PHE A 4 15.27 0.16 -14.22
C PHE A 4 15.11 1.59 -14.75
N ILE A 5 15.97 1.99 -15.69
CA ILE A 5 15.91 3.30 -16.34
C ILE A 5 14.68 3.41 -17.24
N ILE A 6 14.22 2.32 -17.87
CA ILE A 6 13.03 2.34 -18.74
C ILE A 6 11.72 2.49 -17.93
N GLN A 7 11.59 1.87 -16.76
CA GLN A 7 10.42 2.12 -15.88
C GLN A 7 10.46 3.53 -15.26
N ALA A 8 11.64 4.00 -14.86
CA ALA A 8 11.81 5.36 -14.34
C ALA A 8 11.56 6.44 -15.41
N ASN A 9 11.99 6.22 -16.66
CA ASN A 9 11.82 7.19 -17.75
C ASN A 9 10.41 7.20 -18.33
N ARG A 10 9.68 6.08 -18.32
CA ARG A 10 8.26 6.04 -18.73
C ARG A 10 7.35 6.72 -17.70
N ALA A 11 7.74 6.71 -16.41
CA ALA A 11 7.12 7.52 -15.37
C ALA A 11 7.50 9.00 -15.48
N LYS A 12 8.73 9.31 -15.93
CA LYS A 12 9.22 10.68 -16.10
C LYS A 12 8.48 11.48 -17.17
N SER A 13 8.00 10.84 -18.24
CA SER A 13 7.24 11.52 -19.30
C SER A 13 5.75 11.72 -18.99
N ILE A 14 5.24 11.22 -17.86
CA ILE A 14 3.83 11.38 -17.43
C ILE A 14 3.70 12.39 -16.26
N LEU A 15 4.85 12.81 -15.70
CA LEU A 15 4.98 13.65 -14.51
C LEU A 15 5.54 15.04 -14.79
N GLU A 16 5.36 15.59 -15.99
CA GLU A 16 5.31 17.06 -16.08
C GLU A 16 4.11 17.52 -15.27
N VAL A 17 4.47 18.08 -14.11
CA VAL A 17 3.66 18.69 -13.09
C VAL A 17 2.62 19.56 -13.79
N SER A 18 1.38 19.09 -13.86
CA SER A 18 0.25 20.00 -13.97
C SER A 18 0.35 20.89 -12.74
N ASN A 19 0.82 22.12 -12.96
CA ASN A 19 0.72 23.23 -12.04
C ASN A 19 -0.75 23.32 -11.62
N ILE A 20 -1.09 22.67 -10.52
CA ILE A 20 -2.34 22.92 -9.82
C ILE A 20 -2.17 24.31 -9.24
N SER A 21 -2.80 25.26 -9.94
CA SER A 21 -3.45 26.44 -9.40
C SER A 21 -3.39 26.46 -7.87
N THR A 22 -2.50 27.29 -7.35
CA THR A 22 -2.53 27.73 -5.97
C THR A 22 -3.77 28.60 -5.79
N ASP A 23 -4.94 27.98 -5.66
CA ASP A 23 -6.05 28.56 -4.90
C ASP A 23 -5.58 28.65 -3.43
N SER A 24 -4.88 29.75 -3.20
CA SER A 24 -3.94 30.01 -2.12
C SER A 24 -4.62 30.46 -0.83
N ASN A 25 -5.89 30.10 -0.61
CA ASN A 25 -6.68 30.66 0.49
C ASN A 25 -7.40 29.66 1.40
N PHE A 26 -7.09 28.36 1.34
CA PHE A 26 -7.59 27.43 2.37
C PHE A 26 -6.58 26.33 2.73
N ILE A 27 -5.46 26.70 3.36
CA ILE A 27 -4.61 25.72 4.04
C ILE A 27 -5.33 25.35 5.34
N ARG A 28 -6.13 24.26 5.32
CA ARG A 28 -6.62 23.65 6.56
C ARG A 28 -5.39 23.25 7.39
N GLN A 29 -5.37 23.65 8.66
CA GLN A 29 -4.34 23.18 9.60
C GLN A 29 -4.48 21.68 9.85
N GLU A 30 -5.72 21.19 9.83
CA GLU A 30 -6.03 19.80 10.11
C GLU A 30 -5.96 18.92 8.86
N PRO A 31 -5.42 17.70 9.00
CA PRO A 31 -5.36 16.74 7.91
C PRO A 31 -6.76 16.27 7.52
N PHE A 32 -6.96 16.03 6.23
CA PHE A 32 -8.23 15.51 5.71
C PHE A 32 -8.03 14.66 4.46
N LEU A 33 -9.06 13.89 4.11
CA LEU A 33 -9.08 13.05 2.92
C LEU A 33 -10.13 13.55 1.94
N TYR A 34 -9.79 13.51 0.65
CA TYR A 34 -10.71 13.78 -0.45
C TYR A 34 -10.85 12.54 -1.33
N LYS A 35 -12.09 12.06 -1.49
CA LYS A 35 -12.37 10.90 -2.35
C LYS A 35 -12.18 11.31 -3.80
N LEU A 36 -11.30 10.62 -4.52
CA LEU A 36 -11.08 10.87 -5.93
C LEU A 36 -12.19 10.25 -6.77
N HIS A 37 -12.52 10.90 -7.88
CA HIS A 37 -13.39 10.36 -8.91
C HIS A 37 -12.58 9.45 -9.84
N GLU A 38 -13.22 8.44 -10.44
CA GLU A 38 -12.52 7.48 -11.31
C GLU A 38 -11.91 8.12 -12.56
N GLU A 39 -12.43 9.28 -12.95
CA GLU A 39 -11.98 10.05 -14.09
C GLU A 39 -10.71 10.85 -13.80
N ASP A 40 -10.42 11.11 -12.51
CA ASP A 40 -9.27 11.91 -12.07
C ASP A 40 -7.95 11.27 -12.53
N LYS A 41 -7.01 12.11 -13.01
CA LYS A 41 -5.67 11.66 -13.40
C LYS A 41 -4.95 10.95 -12.25
N ASP A 42 -5.06 11.51 -11.04
CA ASP A 42 -4.48 10.93 -9.83
C ASP A 42 -5.09 9.55 -9.52
N TYR A 43 -6.42 9.38 -9.67
CA TYR A 43 -7.08 8.09 -9.46
C TYR A 43 -6.52 7.02 -10.39
N LYS A 44 -6.51 7.30 -11.70
CA LYS A 44 -6.02 6.38 -12.73
C LYS A 44 -4.56 5.99 -12.51
N CYS A 45 -3.71 6.96 -12.18
CA CYS A 45 -2.28 6.74 -11.91
C CYS A 45 -2.07 5.85 -10.68
N VAL A 46 -2.77 6.13 -9.58
CA VAL A 46 -2.65 5.35 -8.34
C VAL A 46 -3.20 3.93 -8.55
N LEU A 47 -4.33 3.79 -9.23
CA LEU A 47 -4.92 2.50 -9.59
C LEU A 47 -3.96 1.66 -10.43
N GLU A 48 -3.42 2.22 -11.52
CA GLU A 48 -2.48 1.54 -12.40
C GLU A 48 -1.23 1.10 -11.64
N LEU A 49 -0.64 1.99 -10.84
CA LEU A 49 0.56 1.68 -10.06
C LEU A 49 0.28 0.58 -9.02
N PHE A 50 -0.87 0.62 -8.35
CA PHE A 50 -1.27 -0.39 -7.37
C PHE A 50 -1.46 -1.76 -8.01
N LEU A 51 -2.19 -1.83 -9.13
CA LEU A 51 -2.49 -3.09 -9.81
C LEU A 51 -1.26 -3.68 -10.52
N SER A 52 -0.49 -2.86 -11.23
CA SER A 52 0.76 -3.32 -11.89
C SER A 52 1.84 -3.76 -10.90
N SER A 53 1.78 -3.27 -9.66
CA SER A 53 2.67 -3.68 -8.57
C SER A 53 2.17 -4.90 -7.79
N TRP A 54 1.03 -5.49 -8.17
CA TRP A 54 0.49 -6.71 -7.58
C TRP A 54 1.18 -7.96 -8.17
N LYS A 55 2.43 -8.20 -7.75
CA LYS A 55 3.33 -9.21 -8.34
C LYS A 55 3.25 -10.64 -7.79
N HIS A 56 2.62 -10.87 -6.63
CA HIS A 56 2.49 -12.23 -6.07
C HIS A 56 1.46 -13.05 -6.86
N SER A 57 1.90 -14.08 -7.57
CA SER A 57 1.05 -14.91 -8.44
C SER A 57 0.07 -15.82 -7.69
N ASP A 58 0.36 -16.14 -6.44
CA ASP A 58 -0.51 -16.91 -5.54
C ASP A 58 -1.66 -16.07 -4.94
N LYS A 59 -1.60 -14.74 -5.09
CA LYS A 59 -2.62 -13.82 -4.58
C LYS A 59 -3.54 -13.33 -5.70
N PRO A 60 -4.87 -13.47 -5.56
CA PRO A 60 -5.79 -12.87 -6.52
C PRO A 60 -5.66 -11.35 -6.49
N VAL A 61 -5.67 -10.73 -7.66
CA VAL A 61 -5.68 -9.27 -7.79
C VAL A 61 -6.95 -8.74 -7.13
N PRO A 62 -6.86 -7.81 -6.16
CA PRO A 62 -8.02 -7.31 -5.44
C PRO A 62 -8.86 -6.38 -6.31
N MET A 63 -10.09 -6.13 -5.88
CA MET A 63 -10.93 -5.07 -6.44
C MET A 63 -10.70 -3.78 -5.63
N VAL A 64 -10.31 -2.69 -6.30
CA VAL A 64 -10.21 -1.38 -5.65
C VAL A 64 -11.61 -0.79 -5.51
N VAL A 65 -11.97 -0.41 -4.29
CA VAL A 65 -13.29 0.16 -3.92
C VAL A 65 -13.26 1.68 -4.03
N SER A 66 -12.18 2.29 -3.55
CA SER A 66 -12.02 3.74 -3.55
C SER A 66 -10.55 4.12 -3.39
N ILE A 67 -10.21 5.31 -3.89
CA ILE A 67 -8.91 5.93 -3.69
C ILE A 67 -9.17 7.34 -3.16
N TRP A 68 -8.46 7.70 -2.09
CA TRP A 68 -8.57 9.00 -1.46
C TRP A 68 -7.23 9.70 -1.49
N LYS A 69 -7.23 10.98 -1.86
CA LYS A 69 -6.07 11.86 -1.72
C LYS A 69 -6.00 12.38 -0.29
N ILE A 70 -4.81 12.30 0.28
CA ILE A 70 -4.55 12.69 1.67
C ILE A 70 -3.90 14.07 1.65
N TYR A 71 -4.50 15.00 2.38
CA TYR A 71 -3.91 16.30 2.69
C TYR A 71 -3.41 16.25 4.12
N CYS A 72 -2.09 16.20 4.30
CA CYS A 72 -1.45 16.17 5.60
C CYS A 72 -1.48 17.55 6.28
N GLY A 73 -1.32 17.57 7.61
CA GLY A 73 -1.17 18.82 8.36
C GLY A 73 0.10 19.58 7.97
N LYS A 74 0.07 20.92 8.11
CA LYS A 74 1.16 21.82 7.68
C LYS A 74 2.52 21.46 8.27
N ASP A 75 2.57 21.05 9.53
CA ASP A 75 3.83 20.72 10.22
C ASP A 75 4.47 19.45 9.64
N LEU A 76 3.66 18.43 9.33
CA LEU A 76 4.14 17.20 8.70
C LEU A 76 4.68 17.50 7.29
N ILE A 77 3.94 18.29 6.51
CA ILE A 77 4.39 18.72 5.17
C ILE A 77 5.71 19.51 5.27
N SER A 78 5.80 20.45 6.20
CA SER A 78 6.99 21.32 6.33
C SER A 78 8.25 20.53 6.72
N ARG A 79 8.14 19.56 7.63
CA ARG A 79 9.24 18.66 7.99
C ARG A 79 9.66 17.79 6.80
N TYR A 80 8.69 17.19 6.11
CA TYR A 80 8.94 16.38 4.93
C TYR A 80 9.61 17.16 3.81
N GLU A 81 9.10 18.33 3.44
CA GLU A 81 9.69 19.15 2.36
C GLU A 81 11.12 19.59 2.69
N ARG A 82 11.42 19.86 3.97
CA ARG A 82 12.80 20.16 4.40
C ARG A 82 13.72 18.98 4.14
N TYR A 83 13.35 17.79 4.62
CA TYR A 83 14.16 16.58 4.45
C TYR A 83 14.27 16.18 2.97
N ARG A 84 13.15 16.21 2.23
CA ARG A 84 13.08 15.95 0.79
C ARG A 84 14.01 16.87 0.00
N LYS A 85 14.04 18.17 0.31
CA LYS A 85 14.92 19.13 -0.36
C LYS A 85 16.40 18.86 -0.08
N GLU A 86 16.71 18.34 1.11
CA GLU A 86 18.08 17.99 1.51
C GLU A 86 18.57 16.75 0.77
N VAL A 87 17.79 15.66 0.75
CA VAL A 87 18.27 14.36 0.26
C VAL A 87 17.84 14.01 -1.16
N GLY A 88 16.68 14.51 -1.63
CA GLY A 88 16.12 14.21 -2.94
C GLY A 88 15.71 12.72 -3.12
N ASN A 89 15.73 12.26 -4.38
CA ASN A 89 15.38 10.88 -4.78
C ASN A 89 14.02 10.42 -4.20
N GLU A 90 12.98 11.18 -4.54
CA GLU A 90 11.61 10.92 -4.09
C GLU A 90 10.97 9.78 -4.88
N CYS A 91 10.37 8.82 -4.18
CA CYS A 91 9.71 7.65 -4.76
C CYS A 91 8.32 7.44 -4.18
N ARG A 92 7.39 6.94 -5.01
CA ARG A 92 6.07 6.49 -4.55
C ARG A 92 6.13 5.04 -4.09
N LEU A 93 5.86 4.80 -2.81
CA LEU A 93 5.97 3.46 -2.20
C LEU A 93 4.74 3.09 -1.37
N PHE A 94 4.47 1.79 -1.29
CA PHE A 94 3.35 1.24 -0.55
C PHE A 94 3.72 0.93 0.90
N HIS A 95 2.73 1.10 1.79
CA HIS A 95 2.79 0.68 3.18
C HIS A 95 1.44 0.08 3.61
N GLY A 96 1.47 -1.19 4.02
CA GLY A 96 0.32 -1.87 4.62
C GLY A 96 0.42 -1.83 6.14
N THR A 97 -0.68 -1.51 6.82
CA THR A 97 -0.72 -1.42 8.28
C THR A 97 -2.15 -1.51 8.81
N LYS A 98 -2.29 -1.59 10.13
CA LYS A 98 -3.57 -1.75 10.82
C LYS A 98 -4.50 -0.55 10.62
N THR A 99 -5.74 -0.86 10.31
CA THR A 99 -6.88 0.07 10.36
C THR A 99 -7.90 -0.49 11.33
N THR A 100 -8.52 0.34 12.17
CA THR A 100 -9.54 -0.11 13.15
C THR A 100 -10.84 0.67 13.04
N CYS A 101 -10.99 1.49 12.00
CA CYS A 101 -12.16 2.31 11.73
C CYS A 101 -12.51 2.24 10.23
N PRO A 102 -13.75 2.57 9.82
CA PRO A 102 -14.19 2.46 8.43
C PRO A 102 -13.67 3.57 7.48
N ILE A 103 -12.47 4.09 7.73
CA ILE A 103 -11.87 5.18 6.95
C ILE A 103 -11.65 4.75 5.49
N GLY A 104 -12.08 5.61 4.58
CA GLY A 104 -12.07 5.43 3.14
C GLY A 104 -13.15 4.46 2.61
N PHE A 105 -13.69 3.59 3.46
CA PHE A 105 -14.79 2.69 3.12
C PHE A 105 -16.14 3.39 3.27
N GLU A 106 -16.37 4.02 4.44
CA GLU A 106 -17.59 4.76 4.75
C GLU A 106 -17.39 6.26 4.56
N SER A 107 -16.36 6.85 5.18
CA SER A 107 -16.08 8.28 5.13
C SER A 107 -14.57 8.57 5.09
N GLY A 108 -14.21 9.82 4.80
CA GLY A 108 -12.83 10.32 4.89
C GLY A 108 -12.45 10.83 6.28
N GLU A 109 -13.28 10.59 7.30
CA GLU A 109 -13.09 11.15 8.64
C GLU A 109 -12.04 10.38 9.45
N LEU A 110 -11.12 11.12 10.06
CA LEU A 110 -10.04 10.54 10.84
C LEU A 110 -10.47 10.30 12.28
N CYS A 111 -10.55 9.03 12.71
CA CYS A 111 -10.88 8.70 14.10
C CYS A 111 -9.80 9.16 15.10
N ILE A 112 -10.16 9.25 16.38
CA ILE A 112 -9.24 9.62 17.50
C ILE A 112 -8.54 8.42 18.13
N GLU A 113 -8.84 7.21 17.67
CA GLU A 113 -8.33 5.96 18.25
C GLU A 113 -6.85 5.77 17.94
N GLY A 114 -6.01 5.78 18.98
CA GLY A 114 -4.56 5.53 18.86
C GLY A 114 -4.21 4.12 18.35
N SER A 115 -5.19 3.22 18.32
CA SER A 115 -5.04 1.87 17.76
C SER A 115 -5.18 1.82 16.23
N CYS A 116 -5.66 2.90 15.60
CA CYS A 116 -5.78 3.01 14.15
C CYS A 116 -4.50 3.61 13.54
N SER A 117 -3.60 2.74 13.08
CA SER A 117 -2.32 3.18 12.52
C SER A 117 -2.50 4.11 11.31
N ILE A 118 -3.48 3.84 10.44
CA ILE A 118 -3.78 4.72 9.29
C ILE A 118 -4.12 6.14 9.74
N CYS A 119 -5.08 6.31 10.64
CA CYS A 119 -5.48 7.63 11.12
C CYS A 119 -4.33 8.34 11.84
N CYS A 120 -3.55 7.62 12.66
CA CYS A 120 -2.39 8.19 13.35
C CYS A 120 -1.30 8.64 12.36
N ILE A 121 -0.99 7.83 11.34
CA ILE A 121 0.00 8.19 10.32
C ILE A 121 -0.45 9.42 9.52
N ILE A 122 -1.73 9.51 9.16
CA ILE A 122 -2.25 10.68 8.44
C ILE A 122 -2.20 11.94 9.31
N LYS A 123 -2.43 11.82 10.63
CA LYS A 123 -2.37 12.95 11.57
C LYS A 123 -0.96 13.41 11.89
N GLU A 124 -0.07 12.48 12.20
CA GLU A 124 1.19 12.77 12.88
C GLU A 124 2.43 12.37 12.06
N GLY A 125 2.23 11.65 10.96
CA GLY A 125 3.27 11.00 10.20
C GLY A 125 3.71 9.67 10.80
N TYR A 126 4.74 9.08 10.20
CA TYR A 126 5.33 7.84 10.69
C TYR A 126 6.15 8.08 11.95
N LYS A 127 6.08 7.14 12.91
CA LYS A 127 6.83 7.22 14.17
C LYS A 127 7.68 5.98 14.42
N LEU A 128 8.98 6.16 14.62
CA LEU A 128 9.94 5.07 14.84
C LEU A 128 9.67 4.32 16.14
N LYS A 129 9.03 4.96 17.13
CA LYS A 129 8.61 4.27 18.36
C LYS A 129 7.65 3.10 18.11
N TYR A 130 6.87 3.14 17.02
CA TYR A 130 5.95 2.07 16.62
C TYR A 130 6.54 1.10 15.58
N ALA A 131 7.75 1.36 15.08
CA ALA A 131 8.41 0.50 14.12
C ALA A 131 8.75 -0.87 14.74
N LYS A 132 8.42 -1.94 14.02
CA LYS A 132 8.85 -3.30 14.35
C LYS A 132 10.14 -3.61 13.61
N ALA A 133 11.04 -4.37 14.24
CA ALA A 133 12.26 -4.81 13.58
C ALA A 133 11.91 -5.77 12.44
N GLY A 134 12.41 -5.46 11.24
CA GLY A 134 12.39 -6.35 10.08
C GLY A 134 13.80 -6.87 9.75
N LEU A 135 14.01 -7.29 8.50
CA LEU A 135 15.28 -7.84 8.01
C LEU A 135 16.45 -6.84 8.09
N PHE A 136 16.13 -5.55 8.12
CA PHE A 136 17.06 -4.43 8.19
C PHE A 136 16.81 -3.59 9.44
N GLY A 137 16.46 -4.24 10.55
CA GLY A 137 16.32 -3.60 11.86
C GLY A 137 15.11 -2.68 12.00
N LYS A 138 15.19 -1.71 12.92
CA LYS A 138 14.05 -0.90 13.36
C LYS A 138 13.95 0.40 12.57
N GLY A 139 13.24 0.34 11.45
CA GLY A 139 12.94 1.50 10.60
C GLY A 139 11.50 1.46 10.07
N ILE A 140 11.15 2.42 9.22
CA ILE A 140 9.84 2.50 8.56
C ILE A 140 9.95 1.77 7.22
N TYR A 141 9.20 0.69 7.07
CA TYR A 141 9.27 -0.21 5.91
C TYR A 141 8.24 0.15 4.84
N PHE A 142 8.72 0.19 3.61
CA PHE A 142 7.95 0.40 2.40
C PHE A 142 8.33 -0.66 1.34
N SER A 143 7.55 -0.73 0.28
CA SER A 143 7.87 -1.55 -0.90
C SER A 143 7.29 -0.94 -2.16
N THR A 144 7.93 -1.19 -3.30
CA THR A 144 7.35 -0.95 -4.62
C THR A 144 6.28 -2.00 -4.97
N THR A 145 6.19 -3.11 -4.22
CA THR A 145 5.31 -4.23 -4.51
C THR A 145 4.07 -4.20 -3.60
N SER A 146 2.92 -3.78 -4.13
CA SER A 146 1.66 -3.66 -3.37
C SER A 146 1.21 -4.98 -2.74
N SER A 147 1.31 -6.08 -3.47
CA SER A 147 0.97 -7.43 -2.96
C SER A 147 1.88 -7.90 -1.81
N LYS A 148 3.09 -7.34 -1.65
CA LYS A 148 3.94 -7.55 -0.46
C LYS A 148 3.33 -6.81 0.73
N CYS A 149 3.02 -5.53 0.54
CA CYS A 149 2.42 -4.70 1.59
C CYS A 149 1.08 -5.25 2.09
N ASP A 150 0.32 -5.94 1.22
CA ASP A 150 -0.89 -6.66 1.62
C ASP A 150 -0.65 -7.75 2.70
N ASN A 151 0.56 -8.33 2.80
CA ASN A 151 0.89 -9.31 3.85
C ASN A 151 0.75 -8.73 5.26
N PHE A 152 1.00 -7.43 5.42
CA PHE A 152 0.85 -6.74 6.70
C PHE A 152 -0.61 -6.48 7.08
N ASN A 153 -1.54 -6.76 6.16
CA ASN A 153 -2.99 -6.66 6.36
C ASN A 153 -3.69 -8.03 6.46
N VAL A 154 -2.97 -9.16 6.44
CA VAL A 154 -3.58 -10.51 6.30
C VAL A 154 -4.54 -10.85 7.44
N ASN A 155 -4.20 -10.48 8.69
CA ASN A 155 -5.06 -10.69 9.86
C ASN A 155 -5.94 -9.47 10.18
N LEU A 156 -5.97 -8.47 9.29
CA LEU A 156 -6.60 -7.16 9.49
C LEU A 156 -7.69 -6.96 8.43
N LEU A 157 -8.40 -8.05 8.13
CA LEU A 157 -9.60 -8.04 7.31
C LEU A 157 -10.69 -7.32 8.09
N GLU A 158 -10.87 -6.04 7.79
CA GLU A 158 -11.91 -5.24 8.41
C GLU A 158 -13.25 -5.61 7.79
N LYS A 159 -14.27 -5.70 8.64
CA LYS A 159 -15.64 -5.98 8.21
C LYS A 159 -16.52 -4.80 8.59
N HIS A 160 -17.10 -4.15 7.59
CA HIS A 160 -18.06 -3.08 7.77
C HIS A 160 -19.28 -3.34 6.90
N ASN A 161 -20.48 -3.27 7.49
CA ASN A 161 -21.76 -3.59 6.83
C ASN A 161 -21.75 -4.92 6.06
N GLY A 162 -21.12 -5.96 6.65
CA GLY A 162 -21.05 -7.29 6.02
C GLY A 162 -19.97 -7.44 4.95
N ILE A 163 -19.28 -6.37 4.59
CA ILE A 163 -18.27 -6.34 3.52
C ILE A 163 -16.87 -6.36 4.12
N ASN A 164 -16.04 -7.29 3.63
CA ASN A 164 -14.64 -7.39 4.00
C ASN A 164 -13.80 -6.46 3.12
N TYR A 165 -12.97 -5.62 3.71
CA TYR A 165 -12.06 -4.73 2.99
C TYR A 165 -10.72 -4.61 3.70
N LYS A 166 -9.76 -4.03 2.99
CA LYS A 166 -8.44 -3.67 3.48
C LYS A 166 -8.09 -2.27 2.99
N THR A 167 -7.08 -1.68 3.60
CA THR A 167 -6.55 -0.38 3.21
C THR A 167 -5.04 -0.44 3.01
N MET A 168 -4.49 0.45 2.20
CA MET A 168 -3.06 0.59 2.00
C MET A 168 -2.71 2.05 1.73
N LEU A 169 -1.62 2.52 2.33
CA LEU A 169 -1.09 3.85 2.03
C LEU A 169 -0.15 3.77 0.83
N MET A 170 -0.31 4.71 -0.09
CA MET A 170 0.73 5.09 -1.04
C MET A 170 1.36 6.39 -0.55
N ASN A 171 2.68 6.39 -0.44
CA ASN A 171 3.44 7.43 0.24
C ASN A 171 4.40 8.08 -0.73
N SER A 172 4.72 9.34 -0.49
CA SER A 172 5.94 9.92 -1.03
C SER A 172 7.07 9.70 -0.04
N VAL A 173 8.20 9.17 -0.51
CA VAL A 173 9.35 8.80 0.33
C VAL A 173 10.63 9.37 -0.29
N ALA A 174 11.30 10.25 0.44
CA ALA A 174 12.59 10.81 0.04
C ALA A 174 13.71 9.85 0.44
N LEU A 175 14.25 9.13 -0.53
CA LEU A 175 15.19 8.03 -0.28
C LEU A 175 16.65 8.48 -0.21
N GLY A 176 16.96 9.66 -0.74
CA GLY A 176 18.34 10.14 -0.85
C GLY A 176 19.28 9.10 -1.47
N LYS A 177 20.47 8.99 -0.90
CA LYS A 177 21.45 7.97 -1.24
C LYS A 177 21.11 6.65 -0.56
N ILE A 178 20.83 5.64 -1.39
CA ILE A 178 20.34 4.34 -0.95
C ILE A 178 21.48 3.36 -0.69
N TYR A 179 21.55 2.80 0.53
CA TYR A 179 22.43 1.68 0.85
C TYR A 179 21.81 0.35 0.41
N LYS A 180 22.58 -0.47 -0.30
CA LYS A 180 22.15 -1.80 -0.77
C LYS A 180 22.98 -2.88 -0.08
N PRO A 181 22.51 -3.43 1.06
CA PRO A 181 23.25 -4.44 1.81
C PRO A 181 23.39 -5.74 1.01
N SER A 182 24.47 -6.48 1.24
CA SER A 182 24.68 -7.84 0.69
C SER A 182 24.12 -8.97 1.55
N GLU A 183 23.61 -8.64 2.74
CA GLU A 183 23.05 -9.57 3.73
C GLU A 183 22.06 -8.86 4.68
N ASN A 184 21.24 -9.64 5.40
CA ASN A 184 20.32 -9.08 6.39
C ASN A 184 21.09 -8.47 7.56
N ASN A 185 20.56 -7.39 8.11
CA ASN A 185 21.09 -6.79 9.32
C ASN A 185 19.95 -6.31 10.23
N PHE A 186 19.56 -7.21 11.13
CA PHE A 186 18.45 -7.01 12.07
C PHE A 186 18.73 -5.96 13.16
N SER A 187 19.97 -5.49 13.30
CA SER A 187 20.35 -4.51 14.35
C SER A 187 20.38 -3.06 13.86
N LEU A 188 20.14 -2.80 12.57
CA LEU A 188 20.15 -1.44 12.04
C LEU A 188 19.09 -0.57 12.72
N THR A 189 19.54 0.60 13.16
CA THR A 189 18.69 1.68 13.68
C THR A 189 18.83 2.97 12.85
N ASN A 190 19.79 2.97 11.91
CA ASN A 190 20.09 4.05 10.98
C ASN A 190 20.70 3.43 9.71
N PRO A 191 20.65 4.12 8.56
CA PRO A 191 21.46 3.74 7.41
C PRO A 191 22.96 3.88 7.77
N PRO A 192 23.87 3.14 7.09
CA PRO A 192 25.30 3.34 7.28
C PRO A 192 25.74 4.79 6.93
N PRO A 193 26.88 5.27 7.48
CA PRO A 193 27.34 6.63 7.21
C PRO A 193 27.42 6.96 5.71
N GLY A 194 26.89 8.13 5.36
CA GLY A 194 26.85 8.60 3.97
C GLY A 194 25.73 8.00 3.11
N TYR A 195 24.69 7.45 3.74
CA TYR A 195 23.44 7.00 3.12
C TYR A 195 22.24 7.50 3.93
N ASP A 196 21.09 7.60 3.27
CA ASP A 196 19.85 8.16 3.85
C ASP A 196 18.76 7.08 4.02
N SER A 197 18.88 5.97 3.29
CA SER A 197 17.93 4.85 3.33
C SER A 197 18.62 3.52 3.04
N VAL A 198 17.90 2.43 3.28
CA VAL A 198 18.33 1.05 2.99
C VAL A 198 17.35 0.42 2.02
N CYS A 199 17.85 -0.29 1.01
CA CYS A 199 17.04 -1.06 0.07
C CYS A 199 17.55 -2.50 -0.01
N GLY A 200 16.79 -3.44 0.54
CA GLY A 200 16.95 -4.85 0.26
C GLY A 200 16.30 -5.18 -1.09
N ASP A 201 17.10 -5.61 -2.06
CA ASP A 201 16.63 -6.03 -3.40
C ASP A 201 16.98 -7.51 -3.64
N PRO A 202 15.99 -8.38 -3.93
CA PRO A 202 16.22 -9.80 -4.22
C PRO A 202 17.28 -10.05 -5.29
N ASN A 203 17.47 -9.11 -6.23
CA ASN A 203 18.42 -9.26 -7.33
C ASN A 203 19.86 -8.89 -6.96
N THR A 204 20.08 -8.13 -5.89
CA THR A 204 21.42 -7.67 -5.48
C THR A 204 21.95 -8.41 -4.26
N VAL A 205 21.07 -9.04 -3.47
CA VAL A 205 21.46 -9.72 -2.23
C VAL A 205 21.66 -11.22 -2.47
N LYS A 206 22.92 -11.67 -2.45
CA LYS A 206 23.31 -13.05 -2.80
C LYS A 206 22.85 -14.14 -1.81
N ASN A 207 22.58 -13.77 -0.54
CA ASN A 207 22.34 -14.72 0.56
C ASN A 207 20.97 -14.56 1.23
N LEU A 208 20.04 -13.86 0.60
CA LEU A 208 18.70 -13.66 1.13
C LEU A 208 17.75 -14.74 0.62
N LYS A 209 17.73 -15.91 1.28
CA LYS A 209 16.79 -17.00 0.92
C LYS A 209 15.32 -16.58 1.06
N ASP A 210 15.03 -15.55 1.84
CA ASP A 210 13.67 -15.18 2.23
C ASP A 210 13.13 -13.89 1.57
N LEU A 211 13.97 -13.10 0.91
CA LEU A 211 13.54 -11.83 0.29
C LEU A 211 13.04 -12.08 -1.13
N LYS A 212 11.73 -12.30 -1.29
CA LYS A 212 11.10 -12.50 -2.61
C LYS A 212 10.79 -11.19 -3.35
N HIS A 213 10.72 -10.08 -2.60
CA HIS A 213 10.35 -8.75 -3.09
C HIS A 213 11.09 -7.69 -2.28
N ASP A 214 11.27 -6.51 -2.85
CA ASP A 214 12.02 -5.40 -2.28
C ASP A 214 11.52 -4.96 -0.89
N GLU A 215 12.44 -4.48 -0.05
CA GLU A 215 12.17 -3.74 1.18
C GLU A 215 12.95 -2.44 1.15
N ILE A 216 12.24 -1.33 1.32
CA ILE A 216 12.82 0.00 1.34
C ILE A 216 12.57 0.58 2.72
N ILE A 217 13.63 0.97 3.40
CA ILE A 217 13.60 1.35 4.81
C ILE A 217 14.19 2.74 4.97
N VAL A 218 13.46 3.59 5.66
CA VAL A 218 13.95 4.88 6.14
C VAL A 218 13.99 4.87 7.67
N TYR A 219 14.97 5.56 8.23
CA TYR A 219 15.19 5.65 9.68
C TYR A 219 15.02 7.08 10.20
N ASN A 220 14.43 7.95 9.37
CA ASN A 220 14.03 9.30 9.73
C ASN A 220 12.50 9.43 9.53
N GLU A 221 11.80 9.93 10.54
CA GLU A 221 10.34 10.14 10.53
C GLU A 221 9.92 11.19 9.47
N ASP A 222 10.81 12.09 9.10
CA ASP A 222 10.59 13.15 8.12
C ASP A 222 10.80 12.67 6.67
N ALA A 223 11.29 11.45 6.48
CA ALA A 223 11.60 10.93 5.14
C ALA A 223 10.38 10.53 4.31
N SER A 224 9.16 10.58 4.88
CA SER A 224 7.97 10.10 4.20
C SER A 224 6.68 10.79 4.64
N ILE A 225 5.73 10.91 3.71
CA ILE A 225 4.36 11.33 3.98
C ILE A 225 3.34 10.46 3.23
N PRO A 226 2.18 10.17 3.82
CA PRO A 226 1.09 9.54 3.09
C PRO A 226 0.48 10.51 2.07
N GLN A 227 0.23 10.02 0.86
CA GLN A 227 -0.33 10.80 -0.26
C GLN A 227 -1.69 10.28 -0.68
N PHE A 228 -1.88 8.96 -0.66
CA PHE A 228 -3.16 8.34 -1.01
C PHE A 228 -3.50 7.17 -0.07
N LEU A 229 -4.79 7.02 0.21
CA LEU A 229 -5.36 5.84 0.85
C LEU A 229 -6.10 5.03 -0.21
N ILE A 230 -5.70 3.77 -0.39
CA ILE A 230 -6.34 2.83 -1.31
C ILE A 230 -7.17 1.87 -0.48
N VAL A 231 -8.47 1.80 -0.77
CA VAL A 231 -9.39 0.84 -0.15
C VAL A 231 -9.69 -0.26 -1.16
N TYR A 232 -9.52 -1.50 -0.76
CA TYR A 232 -9.64 -2.63 -1.68
C TYR A 232 -10.24 -3.86 -1.00
N GLN A 233 -10.92 -4.69 -1.78
CA GLN A 233 -11.48 -5.96 -1.34
C GLN A 233 -10.62 -7.11 -1.86
N PRO A 234 -10.14 -8.00 -0.99
CA PRO A 234 -9.57 -9.26 -1.44
C PRO A 234 -10.61 -10.04 -2.24
N ARG A 235 -10.25 -10.48 -3.45
CA ARG A 235 -11.11 -11.39 -4.20
C ARG A 235 -11.02 -12.78 -3.62
N LEU A 236 -12.17 -13.44 -3.49
CA LEU A 236 -12.21 -14.85 -3.14
C LEU A 236 -11.63 -15.66 -4.30
N ASN A 237 -10.62 -16.48 -4.02
CA ASN A 237 -10.09 -17.45 -4.98
C ASN A 237 -11.07 -18.62 -5.11
N PHE A 238 -12.10 -18.44 -5.93
CA PHE A 238 -12.96 -19.54 -6.35
C PHE A 238 -12.25 -20.31 -7.46
N LYS A 239 -11.75 -21.51 -7.12
CA LYS A 239 -11.42 -22.50 -8.14
C LYS A 239 -12.73 -23.09 -8.64
N PHE A 240 -13.00 -22.95 -9.93
CA PHE A 240 -14.15 -23.58 -10.57
C PHE A 240 -13.69 -24.85 -11.27
N GLU A 241 -14.31 -25.96 -10.94
CA GLU A 241 -14.14 -27.24 -11.63
C GLU A 241 -15.31 -27.45 -12.56
N LYS A 242 -15.00 -27.72 -13.83
CA LYS A 242 -15.97 -28.18 -14.81
C LYS A 242 -16.19 -29.67 -14.60
N VAL A 243 -17.43 -30.06 -14.34
CA VAL A 243 -17.86 -31.45 -14.24
C VAL A 243 -18.86 -31.70 -15.36
N VAL A 244 -18.54 -32.60 -16.27
CA VAL A 244 -19.46 -33.00 -17.35
C VAL A 244 -20.18 -34.27 -16.90
N ILE A 245 -21.51 -34.22 -16.84
CA ILE A 245 -22.37 -35.38 -16.55
C ILE A 245 -23.30 -35.57 -17.74
N GLY A 246 -23.04 -36.60 -18.55
CA GLY A 246 -23.75 -36.80 -19.81
C GLY A 246 -23.53 -35.62 -20.78
N SER A 247 -24.62 -35.00 -21.24
CA SER A 247 -24.60 -33.78 -22.07
C SER A 247 -24.61 -32.47 -21.27
N VAL A 248 -24.61 -32.54 -19.93
CA VAL A 248 -24.71 -31.37 -19.05
C VAL A 248 -23.32 -30.97 -18.55
N LEU A 249 -22.95 -29.69 -18.75
CA LEU A 249 -21.77 -29.08 -18.14
C LEU A 249 -22.17 -28.40 -16.82
N LEU A 250 -21.73 -28.97 -15.70
CA LEU A 250 -21.83 -28.36 -14.38
C LEU A 250 -20.53 -27.63 -14.04
N VAL A 251 -20.63 -26.48 -13.39
CA VAL A 251 -19.48 -25.73 -12.87
C VAL A 251 -19.60 -25.69 -11.36
N ARG A 252 -18.71 -26.39 -10.64
CA ARG A 252 -18.70 -26.43 -9.18
C ARG A 252 -17.54 -25.60 -8.62
N ILE A 253 -17.74 -24.98 -7.46
CA ILE A 253 -16.64 -24.35 -6.72
C ILE A 253 -15.86 -25.47 -6.01
N ALA A 254 -14.62 -25.72 -6.44
CA ALA A 254 -13.76 -26.82 -5.97
C ALA A 254 -13.50 -26.80 -4.45
N ASN A 255 -13.67 -25.65 -3.81
CA ASN A 255 -13.47 -25.45 -2.36
C ASN A 255 -14.77 -25.04 -1.65
N ALA A 256 -15.89 -25.70 -1.95
CA ALA A 256 -17.22 -25.38 -1.42
C ALA A 256 -17.30 -25.36 0.13
N TYR A 257 -16.41 -26.04 0.84
CA TYR A 257 -16.36 -26.05 2.31
C TYR A 257 -15.97 -24.70 2.94
N LYS A 258 -15.33 -23.78 2.21
CA LYS A 258 -15.06 -22.40 2.69
C LYS A 258 -16.27 -21.47 2.57
N LEU A 259 -17.34 -21.87 1.88
CA LEU A 259 -18.56 -21.07 1.70
C LEU A 259 -19.50 -21.10 2.92
N LYS A 260 -19.33 -22.05 3.86
CA LYS A 260 -20.17 -22.15 5.07
C LYS A 260 -20.06 -20.95 6.03
N ALA A 261 -19.09 -20.06 5.84
CA ALA A 261 -18.91 -18.85 6.64
C ALA A 261 -19.57 -17.58 6.04
N LEU A 262 -20.26 -17.68 4.90
CA LEU A 262 -20.78 -16.53 4.13
C LEU A 262 -22.28 -16.64 3.76
N THR A 263 -23.08 -17.26 4.62
CA THR A 263 -24.55 -17.30 4.49
C THR A 263 -25.16 -15.96 4.92
N PRO A 264 -25.48 -15.06 3.96
CA PRO A 264 -26.80 -15.11 3.34
C PRO A 264 -26.84 -14.94 1.80
N ILE A 265 -25.70 -14.77 1.11
CA ILE A 265 -25.69 -14.36 -0.32
C ILE A 265 -26.13 -15.47 -1.29
N PHE A 266 -26.09 -16.75 -0.87
CA PHE A 266 -26.32 -17.90 -1.76
C PHE A 266 -27.67 -18.61 -1.56
N ARG A 267 -28.68 -17.95 -1.00
CA ARG A 267 -29.99 -18.60 -0.74
C ARG A 267 -30.77 -19.05 -1.98
N ASP A 268 -30.35 -18.65 -3.19
CA ASP A 268 -31.10 -18.91 -4.42
C ASP A 268 -30.50 -19.97 -5.36
N ILE A 269 -29.42 -20.66 -4.97
CA ILE A 269 -29.04 -21.89 -5.70
C ILE A 269 -29.90 -23.03 -5.15
N LYS A 270 -31.16 -23.09 -5.62
CA LYS A 270 -31.99 -24.29 -5.46
C LYS A 270 -31.21 -25.46 -6.07
N GLU A 271 -30.98 -26.48 -5.25
CA GLU A 271 -30.58 -27.79 -5.74
C GLU A 271 -31.60 -28.21 -6.81
N LEU A 272 -31.15 -28.28 -8.06
CA LEU A 272 -31.89 -28.96 -9.11
C LEU A 272 -31.73 -30.47 -8.85
N PRO A 273 -32.80 -31.26 -9.03
CA PRO A 273 -32.83 -32.68 -8.68
C PRO A 273 -31.80 -33.53 -9.43
#